data_AF-A0A962E956-F1
#
_entry.id   AF-A0A962E956-F1
#
_cell.length_a   1.000
_cell.length_b   1.000
_cell.length_c   1.000
_cell.angle_alpha   90.00
_cell.angle_beta   90.00
_cell.angle_gamma   90.00
#
_symmetry.space_group_name_H-M   'P 1'
#
loop_
_entity.id
_entity.type
_entity.pdbx_description
1 polymer ?
#
loop_
_entity_poly.entity_id
_entity_poly.type
_entity_poly.pdbx_seq_one_letter_code
_entity_poly.pdbx_strand_id
1 'polypeptide(L)' 'MSRRIAIHPQSPQKRLIDQAVEGLKAGQLLVYPTDSGYAFGFALDSRNALERVAKLRQLKP' A
#
# COMPACT_ATOMS: atom_id res chain seq x y z
N MET A 1 -6.71 -2.11 -12.50
CA MET A 1 -6.59 -3.46 -11.91
C MET A 1 -5.73 -3.40 -10.65
N SER A 2 -5.98 -4.27 -9.68
CA SER A 2 -5.12 -4.45 -8.49
C SER A 2 -4.35 -5.77 -8.59
N ARG A 3 -3.16 -5.81 -8.00
CA ARG A 3 -2.35 -7.02 -7.88
C ARG A 3 -2.35 -7.46 -6.43
N ARG A 4 -2.65 -8.73 -6.16
CA ARG A 4 -2.56 -9.30 -4.82
C ARG A 4 -1.23 -10.05 -4.68
N ILE A 5 -0.47 -9.73 -3.63
CA ILE A 5 0.75 -10.45 -3.25
C ILE A 5 0.45 -11.13 -1.91
N ALA A 6 0.44 -12.46 -1.90
CA ALA A 6 0.20 -13.24 -0.69
C ALA A 6 1.50 -13.43 0.09
N ILE A 7 1.65 -12.77 1.24
CA ILE A 7 2.84 -12.81 2.09
C ILE A 7 2.50 -13.54 3.38
N HIS A 8 3.41 -14.40 3.86
CA HIS A 8 3.22 -15.06 5.16
C HIS A 8 3.37 -14.03 6.30
N PRO A 9 2.42 -13.93 7.25
CA PRO A 9 2.38 -12.83 8.22
C PRO A 9 3.50 -12.90 9.27
N GLN A 10 3.97 -14.10 9.62
CA GLN A 10 5.00 -14.29 10.66
C GLN A 10 6.41 -14.46 10.08
N SER A 11 6.52 -14.79 8.80
CA SER A 11 7.79 -15.05 8.10
C SER A 11 7.71 -14.53 6.67
N PRO A 12 7.63 -13.20 6.50
CA PRO A 12 7.42 -12.58 5.20
C PRO A 12 8.56 -12.90 4.25
N GLN A 13 8.23 -13.44 3.07
CA GLN A 13 9.22 -13.80 2.07
C GLN A 13 9.81 -12.54 1.43
N LYS A 14 11.13 -12.34 1.56
CA LYS A 14 11.82 -11.13 1.07
C LYS A 14 11.49 -10.78 -0.38
N ARG A 15 11.52 -11.75 -1.29
CA ARG A 15 11.20 -11.54 -2.72
C ARG A 15 9.79 -10.96 -2.96
N LEU A 16 8.84 -11.26 -2.09
CA LEU A 16 7.46 -10.74 -2.20
C LEU A 16 7.35 -9.33 -1.63
N ILE A 17 8.09 -9.04 -0.55
CA ILE A 17 8.23 -7.68 -0.02
C ILE A 17 8.90 -6.77 -1.05
N ASP A 18 9.99 -7.24 -1.68
CA ASP A 18 10.71 -6.48 -2.70
C ASP A 18 9.77 -6.09 -3.86
N GLN A 19 8.88 -6.98 -4.31
CA GLN A 19 7.86 -6.66 -5.33
C GLN A 19 6.85 -5.60 -4.89
N ALA A 20 6.45 -5.60 -3.61
CA ALA A 20 5.59 -4.55 -3.07
C ALA A 20 6.32 -3.20 -3.02
N VAL A 21 7.61 -3.21 -2.64
CA VAL A 21 8.47 -2.03 -2.60
C VAL A 21 8.71 -1.47 -4.00
N GLU A 22 8.92 -2.31 -5.01
CA GLU A 22 9.01 -1.89 -6.41
C GLU A 22 7.73 -1.16 -6.86
N GLY A 23 6.56 -1.71 -6.51
CA GLY A 23 5.28 -1.04 -6.76
C GLY A 23 5.19 0.34 -6.09
N LEU A 24 5.58 0.44 -4.82
CA LEU A 24 5.62 1.70 -4.09
C LEU A 24 6.53 2.72 -4.78
N LYS A 25 7.74 2.31 -5.16
CA LYS A 25 8.72 3.17 -5.88
C LYS A 25 8.21 3.59 -7.26
N ALA A 26 7.39 2.77 -7.92
CA ALA A 26 6.73 3.09 -9.17
C ALA A 26 5.49 4.00 -8.98
N GLY A 27 5.25 4.53 -7.78
CA GLY A 27 4.13 5.44 -7.48
C GLY A 27 2.79 4.74 -7.25
N GLN A 28 2.78 3.42 -7.02
CA GLN A 28 1.55 2.68 -6.76
C GLN A 28 1.05 2.87 -5.31
N LEU A 29 -0.27 2.80 -5.15
CA LEU A 29 -0.95 2.76 -3.85
C LEU A 29 -1.02 1.31 -3.36
N LEU A 30 -0.47 1.04 -2.19
CA LEU A 30 -0.49 -0.24 -1.51
C LEU A 30 -1.61 -0.30 -0.46
N VAL A 31 -2.08 -1.53 -0.20
CA VAL A 31 -2.89 -1.89 0.96
C VAL A 31 -2.16 -3.01 1.68
N TYR A 32 -1.83 -2.83 2.96
CA TYR A 32 -1.02 -3.78 3.71
C TYR A 32 -1.54 -3.97 5.16
N PRO A 33 -1.32 -5.15 5.77
CA PRO A 33 -1.74 -5.41 7.14
C PRO A 33 -0.81 -4.76 8.16
N THR A 34 -1.38 -4.32 9.27
CA THR A 34 -0.72 -3.91 10.51
C THR A 34 -1.29 -4.74 11.67
N ASP A 35 -0.79 -4.50 12.88
CA ASP A 35 -1.34 -5.05 14.12
C ASP A 35 -2.78 -4.57 14.44
N SER A 36 -3.20 -3.46 13.82
CA SER A 36 -4.45 -2.74 14.08
C SER A 36 -5.46 -2.81 12.92
N GLY A 37 -5.12 -3.49 11.82
CA GLY A 37 -5.98 -3.64 10.65
C GLY A 37 -5.22 -3.41 9.34
N TYR A 38 -5.92 -2.96 8.30
CA TYR A 38 -5.31 -2.66 7.00
C TYR A 38 -5.10 -1.16 6.80
N ALA A 39 -3.89 -0.81 6.38
CA ALA A 39 -3.48 0.55 6.07
C ALA A 39 -3.27 0.76 4.56
N PHE A 40 -3.30 2.03 4.14
CA PHE A 40 -2.88 2.45 2.81
C PHE A 40 -1.44 2.97 2.87
N GLY A 41 -0.62 2.61 1.88
CA GLY A 41 0.77 3.07 1.77
C GLY A 41 1.06 3.64 0.38
N PHE A 42 1.68 4.82 0.34
CA PHE A 42 2.08 5.50 -0.90
C PHE A 42 3.26 6.44 -0.60
N ALA A 43 3.95 6.91 -1.64
CA ALA A 43 5.04 7.87 -1.48
C ALA A 43 4.53 9.21 -0.93
N LEU A 44 5.25 9.80 0.03
CA LEU A 44 4.80 11.00 0.77
C LEU A 44 4.54 12.22 -0.12
N ASP A 45 5.26 12.33 -1.23
CA ASP A 45 5.15 13.39 -2.23
C ASP A 45 4.03 13.14 -3.26
N SER A 46 3.36 11.98 -3.20
CA SER A 46 2.30 11.63 -4.15
C SER A 46 0.96 12.26 -3.76
N ARG A 47 0.75 13.50 -4.23
CA ARG A 47 -0.52 14.22 -4.07
C ARG A 47 -1.73 13.46 -4.64
N ASN A 48 -1.55 12.79 -5.78
CA ASN A 48 -2.60 11.96 -6.39
C ASN A 48 -3.01 10.79 -5.47
N ALA A 49 -2.04 10.10 -4.87
CA ALA A 49 -2.33 9.00 -3.96
C ALA A 49 -3.03 9.48 -2.68
N LEU A 50 -2.64 10.64 -2.15
CA LEU A 50 -3.32 11.27 -1.01
C LEU A 50 -4.80 11.56 -1.33
N GLU A 51 -5.08 12.23 -2.45
CA GLU A 51 -6.44 12.55 -2.87
C GLU A 51 -7.28 11.28 -3.09
N ARG A 52 -6.68 10.25 -3.70
CA ARG A 52 -7.33 8.95 -3.90
C ARG A 52 -7.65 8.27 -2.58
N VAL A 53 -6.72 8.26 -1.62
CA VAL A 53 -6.93 7.66 -0.29
C VAL A 53 -7.99 8.43 0.50
N ALA A 54 -7.95 9.76 0.48
CA ALA A 54 -8.96 10.60 1.11
C ALA A 54 -10.36 10.29 0.58
N LYS A 55 -10.52 10.18 -0.75
CA LYS A 55 -11.78 9.78 -1.38
C LYS A 55 -12.22 8.36 -0.98
N LEU A 56 -11.30 7.39 -0.99
CA LEU A 56 -11.61 5.99 -0.61
C LEU A 56 -12.00 5.87 0.87
N ARG A 57 -11.39 6.69 1.74
CA ARG A 57 -11.67 6.72 3.18
C ARG A 57 -12.79 7.69 3.55
N GLN A 58 -13.39 8.37 2.57
CA GLN A 58 -14.44 9.38 2.77
C GLN A 58 -14.02 10.46 3.77
N LEU A 59 -12.73 10.83 3.75
CA LEU A 59 -12.19 11.88 4.59
C LEU A 59 -12.55 13.22 3.97
N LYS A 60 -12.92 14.19 4.83
CA LYS A 60 -13.07 15.57 4.40
C LYS A 60 -11.67 16.13 4.06
N PRO A 61 -11.56 16.96 3.00
CA PRO A 61 -10.29 17.55 2.60
C PRO A 61 -9.67 18.40 3.71
#